data_AF-A0A9X0AIY7-F1
#
_entry.id   AF-A0A9X0AIY7-F1
#
_cell.length_a   1.000
_cell.length_b   1.000
_cell.length_c   1.000
_cell.angle_alpha   90.00
_cell.angle_beta   90.00
_cell.angle_gamma   90.00
#
_symmetry.space_group_name_H-M   'P 1'
#
loop_
_entity.id
_entity.type
_entity.pdbx_description
1 polymer ?
#
loop_
_entity_poly.entity_id
_entity_poly.type
_entity_poly.pdbx_seq_one_letter_code
_entity_poly.pdbx_strand_id
1 'polypeptide(L)'
;MANVLCQVRGSKRLLLFPPSDVKYFDFAAGASSSSINVFENLGDPRLSHAHPHEVILQPGDILFLPSLWLHTASPTSDISVAVNIFFRNLRNGYAAGKDVYGNRDLQAYEKGRQDIAKVVKSFENLPTDVRGFYLQRLADEFIQKAT
;
A
#
# COMPACT_ATOMS: atom_id res chain seq x y z
N MET A 1 -8.69 4.56 -0.14
CA MET A 1 -9.39 5.83 -0.44
C MET A 1 -8.37 6.98 -0.45
N ALA A 2 -8.72 8.16 -0.96
CA ALA A 2 -7.90 9.36 -0.72
C ALA A 2 -8.25 9.94 0.65
N ASN A 3 -7.36 10.75 1.20
CA ASN A 3 -7.49 11.29 2.55
C ASN A 3 -7.05 12.75 2.60
N VAL A 4 -7.68 13.52 3.48
CA VAL A 4 -7.21 14.84 3.91
C VAL A 4 -6.94 14.77 5.41
N LEU A 5 -5.70 15.00 5.80
CA LEU A 5 -5.25 15.02 7.18
C LEU A 5 -5.12 16.48 7.63
N CYS A 6 -5.98 16.91 8.55
CA CYS A 6 -5.96 18.25 9.14
C CYS A 6 -5.29 18.18 10.51
N GLN A 7 -4.16 18.86 10.68
CA GLN A 7 -3.46 18.95 11.96
C GLN A 7 -4.10 20.04 12.82
N VAL A 8 -4.70 19.66 13.95
CA VAL A 8 -5.51 20.56 14.80
C VAL A 8 -4.71 21.11 15.97
N ARG A 9 -3.94 20.27 16.65
CA ARG A 9 -3.13 20.66 17.82
C ARG A 9 -1.81 19.92 17.84
N GLY A 10 -0.75 20.61 18.27
CA GLY A 10 0.60 20.04 18.27
C GLY A 10 1.12 19.78 16.87
N SER A 11 2.26 19.11 16.78
CA SER A 11 2.94 18.81 15.53
C SER A 11 3.14 17.32 15.31
N LYS A 12 3.32 16.94 14.06
CA LYS A 12 3.50 15.54 13.65
C LYS A 12 4.38 15.48 12.41
N ARG A 13 5.40 14.63 12.47
CA ARG A 13 6.23 14.26 11.32
C ARG A 13 5.52 13.14 10.56
N LEU A 14 5.46 13.27 9.24
CA LEU A 14 5.03 12.21 8.33
C LEU A 14 6.14 11.88 7.34
N LEU A 15 6.27 10.59 7.06
CA LEU A 15 7.00 10.07 5.91
C LEU A 15 5.99 9.47 4.96
N LEU A 16 6.07 9.85 3.70
CA LEU A 16 5.20 9.39 2.63
C LEU A 16 6.03 8.77 1.51
N PHE A 17 5.48 7.77 0.85
CA PHE A 17 6.11 7.12 -0.30
C PHE A 17 5.10 6.98 -1.44
N PRO A 18 5.51 7.25 -2.70
CA PRO A 18 4.64 7.10 -3.83
C PRO A 18 4.21 5.63 -4.01
N PRO A 19 3.03 5.36 -4.62
CA PRO A 19 2.53 3.99 -4.81
C PRO A 19 3.50 3.06 -5.56
N SER A 20 4.37 3.62 -6.41
CA SER A 20 5.42 2.87 -7.15
C SER A 20 6.44 2.18 -6.23
N ASP A 21 6.57 2.66 -5.01
CA ASP A 21 7.57 2.19 -4.06
C ASP A 21 7.10 0.98 -3.25
N VAL A 22 5.84 0.54 -3.40
CA VAL A 22 5.24 -0.55 -2.63
C VAL A 22 6.08 -1.84 -2.59
N LYS A 23 6.84 -2.10 -3.66
CA LYS A 23 7.76 -3.24 -3.79
C LYS A 23 8.91 -3.25 -2.76
N TYR A 24 9.22 -2.11 -2.14
CA TYR A 24 10.27 -2.00 -1.11
C TYR A 24 9.75 -2.24 0.31
N PHE A 25 8.43 -2.43 0.47
CA PHE A 25 7.77 -2.41 1.78
C PHE A 25 7.20 -3.76 2.24
N ASP A 26 7.46 -4.86 1.52
CA ASP A 26 7.07 -6.23 1.92
C ASP A 26 5.61 -6.38 2.41
N PHE A 27 4.66 -5.75 1.72
CA PHE A 27 3.25 -5.91 2.06
C PHE A 27 2.78 -7.34 1.81
N ALA A 28 2.25 -7.99 2.85
CA ALA A 28 1.55 -9.26 2.68
C ALA A 28 0.27 -9.07 1.84
N ALA A 29 -0.13 -10.11 1.10
CA ALA A 29 -1.30 -10.04 0.23
C ALA A 29 -2.59 -9.71 1.00
N GLY A 30 -3.17 -8.54 0.72
CA GLY A 30 -4.35 -8.00 1.39
C GLY A 30 -4.09 -7.32 2.73
N ALA A 31 -2.83 -7.10 3.09
CA ALA A 31 -2.49 -6.29 4.27
C ALA A 31 -2.57 -4.79 3.93
N SER A 32 -3.09 -4.00 4.87
CA SER A 32 -3.15 -2.54 4.76
C SER A 32 -1.92 -1.83 5.36
N SER A 33 -0.97 -2.57 5.93
CA SER A 33 0.24 -2.04 6.57
C SER A 33 1.44 -2.96 6.35
N SER A 34 2.62 -2.34 6.23
CA SER A 34 3.92 -3.01 6.25
C SER A 34 4.41 -3.19 7.69
N SER A 35 5.26 -4.19 7.93
CA SER A 35 5.97 -4.41 9.20
C SER A 35 7.26 -3.58 9.34
N ILE A 36 7.69 -2.87 8.30
CA ILE A 36 8.94 -2.12 8.29
C ILE A 36 8.77 -0.79 9.05
N ASN A 37 9.58 -0.59 10.08
CA ASN A 37 9.67 0.70 10.78
C ASN A 37 10.62 1.66 10.03
N VAL A 38 10.09 2.45 9.12
CA VAL A 38 10.90 3.39 8.33
C VAL A 38 11.53 4.54 9.12
N PHE A 39 11.01 4.89 10.31
CA PHE A 39 11.65 5.94 11.11
C PHE A 39 13.04 5.53 11.61
N GLU A 40 13.25 4.23 11.83
CA GLU A 40 14.53 3.66 12.27
C GLU A 40 15.35 3.10 11.11
N ASN A 41 14.69 2.67 10.03
CA ASN A 41 15.31 1.88 8.96
C ASN A 41 15.41 2.59 7.60
N LEU A 42 15.23 3.92 7.53
CA LEU A 42 15.39 4.66 6.26
C LEU A 42 16.75 4.45 5.57
N GLY A 43 17.80 4.13 6.35
CA GLY A 43 19.13 3.79 5.82
C GLY A 43 19.33 2.33 5.41
N ASP A 44 18.32 1.47 5.55
CA ASP A 44 18.38 0.08 5.10
C ASP A 44 18.57 0.03 3.57
N PRO A 45 19.55 -0.74 3.06
CA PRO A 45 19.75 -0.92 1.63
C PRO A 45 18.46 -1.30 0.85
N ARG A 46 17.51 -2.00 1.47
CA ARG A 46 16.21 -2.33 0.86
C ARG A 46 15.38 -1.10 0.50
N LEU A 47 15.51 -0.02 1.28
CA LEU A 47 14.80 1.25 1.07
C LEU A 47 15.65 2.28 0.32
N SER A 48 16.88 1.94 -0.10
CA SER A 48 17.79 2.84 -0.81
C SER A 48 17.23 3.38 -2.14
N HIS A 49 16.29 2.64 -2.73
CA HIS A 49 15.59 3.01 -3.96
C HIS A 49 14.17 3.54 -3.72
N ALA A 50 13.74 3.67 -2.47
CA ALA A 50 12.50 4.34 -2.14
C ALA A 50 12.67 5.87 -2.23
N HIS A 51 11.57 6.57 -2.44
CA HIS A 51 11.49 8.01 -2.65
C HIS A 51 10.70 8.64 -1.50
N PRO A 52 11.30 8.79 -0.30
CA PRO A 52 10.62 9.36 0.84
C PRO A 52 10.30 10.85 0.61
N HIS A 53 9.06 11.22 0.91
CA HIS A 53 8.64 12.60 1.07
C HIS A 53 8.40 12.85 2.56
N GLU A 54 9.10 13.82 3.12
CA GLU A 54 8.99 14.18 4.53
C GLU A 54 8.25 15.50 4.71
N VAL A 55 7.36 15.56 5.70
CA VAL A 55 6.69 16.78 6.11
C VAL A 55 6.49 16.80 7.63
N ILE A 56 6.61 17.97 8.24
CA ILE A 56 6.19 18.21 9.63
C ILE A 56 4.95 19.10 9.58
N LEU A 57 3.80 18.56 9.97
CA LEU A 57 2.56 19.32 10.04
C LEU A 57 2.49 20.11 11.34
N GLN A 58 2.18 21.39 11.23
CA GLN A 58 1.89 22.31 12.31
C GLN A 58 0.36 22.49 12.48
N PRO A 59 -0.11 23.01 13.62
CA PRO A 59 -1.52 23.35 13.80
C PRO A 59 -2.01 24.28 12.68
N GLY A 60 -3.10 23.88 12.01
CA GLY A 60 -3.67 24.59 10.86
C GLY A 60 -3.26 24.02 9.51
N ASP A 61 -2.21 23.19 9.44
CA ASP A 61 -1.80 22.55 8.19
C ASP A 61 -2.78 21.47 7.76
N ILE A 62 -2.97 21.38 6.45
CA ILE A 62 -3.83 20.40 5.80
C ILE A 62 -3.00 19.65 4.76
N LEU A 63 -2.86 18.35 4.94
CA LEU A 63 -2.14 17.47 4.03
C LEU A 63 -3.13 16.64 3.21
N PHE A 64 -3.10 16.81 1.90
CA PHE A 64 -3.78 15.89 0.98
C PHE A 64 -2.92 14.64 0.76
N LEU A 65 -3.53 13.48 0.98
CA LEU A 65 -2.95 12.15 0.80
C LEU A 65 -3.69 11.44 -0.33
N PRO A 66 -3.11 11.37 -1.55
CA PRO A 66 -3.75 10.65 -2.64
C PRO A 66 -3.89 9.16 -2.32
N SER A 67 -4.87 8.50 -2.94
CA SER A 67 -5.05 7.05 -2.80
C SER A 67 -3.74 6.29 -3.04
N LEU A 68 -3.51 5.25 -2.23
CA LEU A 68 -2.36 4.32 -2.32
C LEU A 68 -1.00 4.91 -1.91
N TRP A 69 -0.93 6.16 -1.47
CA TRP A 69 0.30 6.70 -0.90
C TRP A 69 0.56 6.07 0.47
N LEU A 70 1.68 5.35 0.55
CA LEU A 70 2.13 4.76 1.80
C LEU A 70 2.55 5.89 2.73
N HIS A 71 2.19 5.81 4.00
CA HIS A 71 2.57 6.84 4.95
C HIS A 71 2.67 6.27 6.36
N THR A 72 3.58 6.86 7.13
CA THR A 72 3.65 6.68 8.58
C THR A 72 3.80 8.03 9.25
N ALA A 73 3.44 8.10 10.52
CA ALA A 73 3.45 9.34 11.26
C ALA A 73 3.96 9.15 12.69
N SER A 74 4.69 10.14 13.18
CA SER A 74 5.16 10.20 14.55
C SER A 74 4.92 11.61 15.13
N PRO A 75 4.31 11.74 16.31
CA PRO A 75 4.14 13.04 16.96
C PRO A 75 5.52 13.66 17.25
N THR A 76 5.64 14.97 17.05
CA THR A 76 6.86 15.74 17.38
C THR A 76 6.65 16.67 18.57
N SER A 77 5.48 16.62 19.19
CA SER A 77 5.10 17.34 20.39
C SER A 77 4.41 16.39 21.38
N ASP A 78 4.41 16.75 22.66
CA ASP A 78 3.82 15.93 23.74
C ASP A 78 2.37 15.51 23.47
N ILE A 79 1.58 16.41 22.88
CA ILE A 79 0.20 16.15 22.47
C ILE A 79 0.06 16.51 20.98
N SER A 80 -0.49 15.60 20.18
CA SER A 80 -0.76 15.81 18.76
C SER A 80 -2.17 15.32 18.41
N VAL A 81 -3.03 16.22 17.92
CA VAL A 81 -4.41 15.92 17.52
C VAL A 81 -4.58 16.26 16.05
N ALA A 82 -5.07 15.30 15.27
CA ALA A 82 -5.35 15.48 13.85
C ALA A 82 -6.65 14.77 13.47
N VAL A 83 -7.32 15.29 12.45
CA VAL A 83 -8.56 14.73 11.91
C VAL A 83 -8.30 14.28 10.48
N ASN A 84 -8.67 13.03 10.16
CA ASN A 84 -8.59 12.47 8.81
C ASN A 84 -9.97 12.44 8.19
N ILE A 85 -10.05 12.80 6.91
CA ILE A 85 -11.28 12.75 6.11
C ILE A 85 -11.00 11.89 4.88
N PHE A 86 -11.48 10.65 4.92
CA PHE A 86 -11.37 9.74 3.79
C PHE A 86 -12.54 9.91 2.82
N PHE A 87 -12.24 9.85 1.52
CA PHE A 87 -13.26 9.92 0.48
C PHE A 87 -12.88 9.10 -0.76
N ARG A 88 -13.92 8.71 -1.51
CA ARG A 88 -13.75 8.03 -2.80
C ARG A 88 -13.30 9.05 -3.84
N ASN A 89 -12.16 8.78 -4.47
CA ASN A 89 -11.57 9.62 -5.52
C ASN A 89 -11.50 8.89 -6.88
N LEU A 90 -11.98 7.65 -6.96
CA LEU A 90 -12.17 6.91 -8.21
C LEU A 90 -13.65 6.89 -8.59
N ARG A 91 -13.97 6.92 -9.89
CA ARG A 91 -15.35 6.81 -10.36
C ARG A 91 -15.92 5.39 -10.18
N ASN A 92 -15.06 4.38 -10.35
CA ASN A 92 -15.40 2.96 -10.30
C ASN A 92 -14.20 2.14 -9.77
N GLY A 93 -14.39 0.84 -9.56
CA GLY A 93 -13.33 -0.11 -9.17
C GLY A 93 -13.24 -0.45 -7.67
N TYR A 94 -14.02 0.22 -6.81
CA TYR A 94 -14.16 -0.19 -5.41
C TYR A 94 -14.88 -1.53 -5.30
N ALA A 95 -14.45 -2.37 -4.36
CA ALA A 95 -15.08 -3.66 -4.09
C ALA A 95 -16.52 -3.51 -3.58
N ALA A 96 -17.39 -4.46 -3.97
CA ALA A 96 -18.78 -4.50 -3.54
C ALA A 96 -18.91 -4.97 -2.09
N GLY A 97 -19.82 -4.36 -1.32
CA GLY A 97 -20.07 -4.69 0.09
C GLY A 97 -19.63 -3.58 1.04
N LYS A 98 -19.63 -3.88 2.35
CA LYS A 98 -19.25 -2.91 3.38
C LYS A 98 -17.72 -2.80 3.46
N ASP A 99 -17.24 -1.57 3.38
CA ASP A 99 -15.86 -1.19 3.71
C ASP A 99 -15.94 0.03 4.64
N VAL A 100 -16.07 -0.25 5.93
CA VAL A 100 -16.31 0.79 6.95
C VAL A 100 -15.07 1.64 7.19
N TYR A 101 -13.88 1.04 7.03
CA TYR A 101 -12.60 1.70 7.31
C TYR A 101 -11.94 2.31 6.07
N GLY A 102 -12.30 1.89 4.86
CA GLY A 102 -11.68 2.40 3.63
C GLY A 102 -10.36 1.70 3.27
N ASN A 103 -10.07 0.56 3.91
CA ASN A 103 -8.83 -0.23 3.77
C ASN A 103 -9.01 -1.45 2.85
N ARG A 104 -10.22 -1.69 2.35
CA ARG A 104 -10.45 -2.80 1.45
C ARG A 104 -9.78 -2.56 0.11
N ASP A 105 -9.16 -3.61 -0.41
CA ASP A 105 -8.54 -3.56 -1.73
C ASP A 105 -9.56 -3.24 -2.83
N LEU A 106 -9.07 -2.68 -3.93
CA LEU A 106 -9.90 -2.48 -5.12
C LEU A 106 -10.36 -3.83 -5.67
N GLN A 107 -11.56 -3.84 -6.25
CA GLN A 107 -12.22 -5.04 -6.77
C GLN A 107 -11.31 -5.83 -7.73
N ALA A 108 -10.55 -5.12 -8.56
CA ALA A 108 -9.64 -5.73 -9.53
C ALA A 108 -8.54 -6.54 -8.85
N TYR A 109 -7.98 -6.06 -7.74
CA TYR A 109 -6.95 -6.79 -6.99
C TYR A 109 -7.54 -8.00 -6.26
N GLU A 110 -8.70 -7.85 -5.61
CA GLU A 110 -9.38 -8.99 -4.95
C GLU A 110 -9.70 -10.12 -5.94
N LYS A 111 -10.25 -9.76 -7.11
CA LYS A 111 -10.52 -10.72 -8.17
C LYS A 111 -9.22 -11.33 -8.70
N GLY A 112 -8.19 -10.51 -8.93
CA GLY A 112 -6.87 -10.97 -9.37
C GLY A 112 -6.27 -12.02 -8.45
N ARG A 113 -6.38 -11.83 -7.12
CA ARG A 113 -5.94 -12.84 -6.13
C ARG A 113 -6.69 -14.16 -6.25
N GLN A 114 -8.01 -14.11 -6.45
CA GLN A 114 -8.82 -15.32 -6.68
C GLN A 114 -8.41 -16.03 -7.97
N ASP A 115 -8.16 -15.28 -9.03
CA ASP A 115 -7.75 -15.82 -10.32
C ASP A 115 -6.34 -16.43 -10.25
N ILE A 116 -5.40 -15.82 -9.51
CA ILE A 116 -4.09 -16.43 -9.20
C ILE A 116 -4.29 -17.77 -8.49
N ALA A 117 -5.18 -17.85 -7.49
CA ALA A 117 -5.43 -19.10 -6.78
C ALA A 117 -6.00 -20.19 -7.70
N LYS A 118 -6.89 -19.82 -8.64
CA LYS A 118 -7.41 -20.76 -9.65
C LYS A 118 -6.32 -21.26 -10.59
N VAL A 119 -5.45 -20.35 -11.06
CA VAL A 119 -4.29 -20.72 -11.89
C VAL A 119 -3.39 -21.68 -11.14
N VAL A 120 -2.97 -21.36 -9.91
CA VAL A 120 -2.12 -22.27 -9.11
C VAL A 120 -2.79 -23.64 -8.92
N LYS A 121 -4.10 -23.66 -8.66
CA LYS A 121 -4.88 -24.89 -8.50
C LYS A 121 -4.89 -25.75 -9.76
N SER A 122 -4.92 -25.18 -10.97
CA SER A 122 -4.94 -25.99 -12.20
C SER A 122 -3.65 -26.79 -12.44
N PHE A 123 -2.56 -26.47 -11.74
CA PHE A 123 -1.29 -27.20 -11.78
C PHE A 123 -1.09 -28.13 -10.56
N GLU A 124 -2.08 -28.29 -9.67
CA GLU A 124 -1.92 -28.99 -8.39
C GLU A 124 -1.53 -30.47 -8.53
N ASN A 125 -1.98 -31.12 -9.61
CA ASN A 125 -1.73 -32.53 -9.90
C ASN A 125 -0.45 -32.80 -10.69
N LEU A 126 0.32 -31.76 -11.04
CA LEU A 126 1.58 -31.90 -11.75
C LEU A 126 2.74 -32.09 -10.76
N PRO A 127 3.82 -32.78 -11.17
CA PRO A 127 5.07 -32.79 -10.42
C PRO A 127 5.56 -31.37 -10.09
N THR A 128 6.17 -31.19 -8.92
CA THR A 128 6.54 -29.87 -8.37
C THR A 128 7.46 -29.08 -9.31
N ASP A 129 8.39 -29.75 -9.96
CA ASP A 129 9.31 -29.18 -10.94
C ASP A 129 8.59 -28.70 -12.20
N VAL A 130 7.67 -29.51 -12.75
CA VAL A 130 6.86 -29.16 -13.91
C VAL A 130 5.93 -27.97 -13.60
N ARG A 131 5.27 -28.00 -12.44
CA ARG A 131 4.44 -26.88 -11.96
C ARG A 131 5.27 -25.61 -11.80
N GLY A 132 6.43 -25.69 -11.15
CA GLY A 132 7.32 -24.55 -10.95
C GLY A 132 7.77 -23.92 -12.28
N PHE A 133 8.18 -24.76 -13.23
CA PHE A 133 8.60 -24.31 -14.57
C PHE A 133 7.52 -23.49 -15.28
N TYR A 134 6.27 -23.98 -15.33
CA TYR A 134 5.20 -23.27 -16.02
C TYR A 134 4.66 -22.06 -15.26
N LEU A 135 4.56 -22.12 -13.93
CA LEU A 135 4.14 -20.97 -13.14
C LEU A 135 5.14 -19.81 -13.23
N GLN A 136 6.45 -20.10 -13.30
CA GLN A 136 7.46 -19.07 -13.52
C GLN A 136 7.26 -18.38 -14.89
N ARG A 137 7.02 -19.15 -15.96
CA ARG A 137 6.76 -18.58 -17.29
C ARG A 137 5.52 -17.70 -17.34
N LEU A 138 4.46 -18.07 -16.61
CA LEU A 138 3.26 -17.24 -16.49
C LEU A 138 3.55 -15.94 -15.72
N ALA A 139 4.40 -15.98 -14.69
CA ALA A 139 4.82 -14.78 -13.97
C ALA A 139 5.62 -13.83 -14.90
N ASP A 140 6.52 -14.38 -15.71
CA ASP A 140 7.31 -13.59 -16.67
C ASP A 140 6.41 -12.96 -17.75
N GLU A 141 5.45 -13.72 -18.29
CA GLU A 141 4.48 -13.21 -19.28
C GLU A 141 3.57 -12.12 -18.68
N PHE A 142 3.21 -12.26 -17.40
CA PHE A 142 2.44 -11.25 -16.67
C PHE A 142 3.22 -9.94 -16.55
N ILE A 143 4.51 -10.00 -16.18
CA ILE A 143 5.36 -8.81 -16.09
C ILE A 143 5.45 -8.11 -17.44
N GLN A 144 5.72 -8.85 -18.51
CA GLN A 144 5.83 -8.31 -19.88
C GLN A 144 4.57 -7.61 -20.37
N LYS A 145 3.38 -8.03 -19.91
CA LYS A 145 2.10 -7.43 -20.30
C LYS A 145 1.67 -6.26 -19.40
N ALA A 146 2.25 -6.15 -18.20
CA ALA A 146 1.89 -5.15 -17.20
C ALA A 146 2.72 -3.85 -17.30
N THR A 147 3.92 -3.93 -17.89
CA THR A 147 4.81 -2.80 -18.19
C THR A 147 4.76 -2.43 -19.66
#